data_AF-A0AAE0KDE9-F1
#
_entry.id   AF-A0AAE0KDE9-F1
#
_cell.length_a   1.000
_cell.length_b   1.000
_cell.length_c   1.000
_cell.angle_alpha   90.00
_cell.angle_beta   90.00
_cell.angle_gamma   90.00
#
_symmetry.space_group_name_H-M   'P 1'
#
loop_
_entity.id
_entity.type
_entity.pdbx_description
1 polymer ?
#
loop_
_entity_poly.entity_id
_entity_poly.type
_entity_poly.pdbx_seq_one_letter_code
_entity_poly.pdbx_strand_id
1 'polypeptide(L)'
;MLMHLIGNPINTIASLLATIHGCQGWVNLLRKRMERLAQNNPKYSPRTRRRAGTLWKPFALLCVSYEEWGVRNWEAFLLNSLDQLLLTPNPEVMEHFEEAASLLAADRSTYALPIFSAQFAFIFAIGAAYWRVIGVKPQPHSWTNVEAYSIAMSAPFLYTVPAVFLSAVVGVAQTETSIPQILNSLRDKLINDGWDAILAERYKEGNNMVDVIPLPANNARHEDDDGAVVEESPEAPATLFQRITSGGLYSWRPGMLATGNLHETWPHIALATSFVVFSVFVAGWISYRVPPEGFDCRNAAQMSLLGVWLLNFSLDFFLTLAMDKLYHLLHAGAGGRRKSWYWYEIMFAKDLIMALAAFTLIMVTQLGIFNRCDCYTLWGTVPLALPQIREVAAVLMDRISFEWPLVTFLWIGIELVLCVAIWGRYSEAFRVYMQKDDRTSNLDWAPGWVRRLFKGKGGGGVEVEMEVIQGFPGGVRRGGGTTRGGGC
;
A
#
# COMPACT_ATOMS: atom_id res chain seq x y z
N MET A 1 2.74 13.98 -2.94
CA MET A 1 2.67 12.88 -1.96
C MET A 1 2.40 13.36 -0.54
N LEU A 2 3.25 14.20 0.06
CA LEU A 2 3.08 14.66 1.46
C LEU A 2 1.71 15.34 1.70
N MET A 3 1.26 16.18 0.78
CA MET A 3 -0.07 16.82 0.87
C MET A 3 -1.20 15.79 0.90
N HIS A 4 -1.11 14.72 0.09
CA HIS A 4 -2.11 13.66 0.12
C HIS A 4 -2.07 12.86 1.43
N LEU A 5 -0.88 12.56 1.97
CA LEU A 5 -0.76 11.88 3.26
C LEU A 5 -1.37 12.71 4.40
N ILE A 6 -1.10 14.01 4.43
CA ILE A 6 -1.63 14.93 5.47
C ILE A 6 -3.13 15.18 5.28
N GLY A 7 -3.58 15.30 4.03
CA GLY A 7 -4.98 15.60 3.71
C GLY A 7 -5.89 14.38 3.77
N ASN A 8 -5.41 13.19 3.40
CA ASN A 8 -6.16 11.94 3.39
C ASN A 8 -5.34 10.74 3.92
N PRO A 9 -5.10 10.67 5.23
CA PRO A 9 -4.37 9.56 5.82
C PRO A 9 -5.11 8.22 5.67
N ILE A 10 -6.45 8.23 5.66
CA ILE A 10 -7.28 7.02 5.53
C ILE A 10 -7.06 6.38 4.16
N ASN A 11 -7.22 7.15 3.08
CA ASN A 11 -7.02 6.64 1.73
C ASN A 11 -5.57 6.20 1.49
N THR A 12 -4.60 6.92 2.07
CA THR A 12 -3.18 6.55 1.96
C THR A 12 -2.91 5.17 2.58
N ILE A 13 -3.33 4.94 3.83
CA ILE A 13 -3.12 3.64 4.50
C ILE A 13 -3.92 2.54 3.79
N ALA A 14 -5.17 2.80 3.40
CA ALA A 14 -6.00 1.83 2.68
C ALA A 14 -5.39 1.43 1.33
N SER A 15 -4.84 2.39 0.58
CA SER A 15 -4.19 2.15 -0.71
C SER A 15 -2.91 1.33 -0.57
N LEU A 16 -2.11 1.57 0.49
CA LEU A 16 -0.94 0.74 0.82
C LEU A 16 -1.34 -0.70 1.18
N LEU A 17 -2.39 -0.87 1.99
CA LEU A 17 -2.92 -2.18 2.35
C LEU A 17 -3.49 -2.94 1.14
N ALA A 18 -4.23 -2.26 0.26
CA ALA A 18 -4.77 -2.84 -0.97
C ALA A 18 -3.65 -3.25 -1.94
N THR A 19 -2.56 -2.49 -1.99
CA THR A 19 -1.37 -2.82 -2.79
C THR A 19 -0.70 -4.09 -2.30
N ILE A 20 -0.47 -4.21 -0.99
CA ILE A 20 0.08 -5.42 -0.37
C ILE A 20 -0.85 -6.62 -0.62
N HIS A 21 -2.16 -6.41 -0.50
CA HIS A 21 -3.16 -7.44 -0.76
C HIS A 21 -3.14 -7.91 -2.22
N GLY A 22 -3.09 -7.00 -3.19
CA GLY A 22 -2.98 -7.33 -4.61
C GLY A 22 -1.71 -8.13 -4.92
N CYS A 23 -0.57 -7.72 -4.38
CA CYS A 23 0.68 -8.49 -4.49
C CYS A 23 0.54 -9.91 -3.91
N GLN A 24 -0.11 -10.05 -2.74
CA GLN A 24 -0.38 -11.37 -2.16
C GLN A 24 -1.28 -12.23 -3.07
N GLY A 25 -2.27 -11.62 -3.72
CA GLY A 25 -3.11 -12.26 -4.74
C GLY A 25 -2.28 -12.82 -5.89
N TRP A 26 -1.37 -12.01 -6.45
CA TRP A 26 -0.45 -12.44 -7.51
C TRP A 26 0.45 -13.59 -7.07
N VAL A 27 1.04 -13.53 -5.87
CA VAL A 27 1.86 -14.62 -5.35
C VAL A 27 1.07 -15.93 -5.27
N ASN A 28 -0.15 -15.89 -4.74
CA ASN A 28 -1.00 -17.08 -4.61
C ASN A 28 -1.36 -17.66 -5.99
N LEU A 29 -1.71 -16.79 -6.95
CA LEU A 29 -2.03 -17.20 -8.32
C LEU A 29 -0.82 -17.86 -9.00
N LEU A 30 0.35 -17.23 -8.94
CA LEU A 30 1.58 -17.71 -9.57
C LEU A 30 2.02 -19.05 -8.98
N ARG A 31 1.99 -19.21 -7.64
CA ARG A 31 2.30 -20.49 -6.98
C ARG A 31 1.36 -21.60 -7.42
N LYS A 32 0.04 -21.37 -7.35
CA LYS A 32 -0.96 -22.36 -7.77
C LYS A 32 -0.82 -22.72 -9.25
N ARG A 33 -0.42 -21.78 -10.11
CA ARG A 33 -0.15 -22.05 -11.54
C ARG A 33 1.11 -22.89 -11.72
N MET A 34 2.21 -22.52 -11.06
CA MET A 34 3.48 -23.27 -11.08
C MET A 34 3.33 -24.70 -10.55
N GLU A 35 2.60 -24.88 -9.44
CA GLU A 35 2.31 -26.20 -8.87
C GLU A 35 1.53 -27.09 -9.84
N ARG A 36 0.47 -26.55 -10.46
CA ARG A 36 -0.31 -27.28 -11.47
C ARG A 36 0.55 -27.71 -12.66
N LEU A 37 1.40 -26.82 -13.18
CA LEU A 37 2.29 -27.15 -14.29
C LEU A 37 3.34 -28.19 -13.90
N ALA A 38 3.90 -28.08 -12.70
CA ALA A 38 4.88 -29.03 -12.19
C ALA A 38 4.30 -30.43 -11.92
N GLN A 39 3.01 -30.52 -11.58
CA GLN A 39 2.29 -31.78 -11.42
C GLN A 39 1.91 -32.40 -12.77
N ASN A 40 1.48 -31.60 -13.72
CA ASN A 40 0.97 -32.09 -15.02
C ASN A 40 2.06 -32.49 -16.00
N ASN A 41 3.32 -32.06 -15.80
CA ASN A 41 4.42 -32.40 -16.68
C ASN A 41 5.44 -33.32 -16.00
N PRO A 42 5.41 -34.63 -16.30
CA PRO A 42 6.37 -35.58 -15.73
C PRO A 42 7.82 -35.33 -16.20
N LYS A 43 8.01 -34.53 -17.27
CA LYS A 43 9.33 -34.18 -17.82
C LYS A 43 10.12 -33.17 -16.98
N TYR A 44 9.55 -32.59 -15.92
CA TYR A 44 10.28 -31.62 -15.10
C TYR A 44 11.35 -32.31 -14.27
N SER A 45 12.61 -31.98 -14.56
CA SER A 45 13.71 -32.36 -13.69
C SER A 45 13.50 -31.78 -12.28
N PRO A 46 13.96 -32.45 -11.20
CA PRO A 46 13.93 -31.90 -9.85
C PRO A 46 14.60 -30.52 -9.74
N ARG A 47 15.64 -30.26 -10.56
CA ARG A 47 16.29 -28.95 -10.65
C ARG A 47 15.36 -27.89 -11.23
N THR A 48 14.65 -28.21 -12.31
CA THR A 48 13.65 -27.32 -12.92
C THR A 48 12.52 -27.03 -11.94
N ARG A 49 12.04 -28.03 -11.20
CA ARG A 49 11.01 -27.86 -10.17
C ARG A 49 11.48 -26.93 -9.04
N ARG A 50 12.73 -27.09 -8.58
CA ARG A 50 13.32 -26.21 -7.55
C ARG A 50 13.46 -24.77 -8.05
N ARG A 51 13.91 -24.58 -9.30
CA ARG A 51 14.04 -23.24 -9.92
C ARG A 51 12.67 -22.59 -10.17
N ALA A 52 11.69 -23.35 -10.65
CA ALA A 52 10.31 -22.88 -10.79
C ALA A 52 9.74 -22.39 -9.45
N GLY A 53 10.04 -23.11 -8.35
CA GLY A 53 9.68 -22.71 -6.99
C GLY A 53 10.27 -21.38 -6.52
N THR A 54 11.26 -20.81 -7.23
CA THR A 54 11.81 -19.48 -6.94
C THR A 54 11.33 -18.39 -7.90
N LEU A 55 10.77 -18.75 -9.07
CA LEU A 55 10.37 -17.79 -10.10
C LEU A 55 9.11 -16.98 -9.75
N TRP A 56 8.28 -17.42 -8.81
CA TRP A 56 7.05 -16.67 -8.46
C TRP A 56 7.37 -15.29 -7.90
N LYS A 57 8.53 -15.11 -7.29
CA LYS A 57 9.00 -13.84 -6.71
C LYS A 57 9.26 -12.76 -7.77
N PRO A 58 10.14 -12.97 -8.75
CA PRO A 58 10.38 -11.98 -9.81
C PRO A 58 9.11 -11.73 -10.64
N PHE A 59 8.34 -12.78 -10.95
CA PHE A 59 7.07 -12.62 -11.66
C PHE A 59 6.02 -11.83 -10.89
N ALA A 60 5.87 -12.04 -9.58
CA ALA A 60 4.94 -11.27 -8.76
C ALA A 60 5.33 -9.78 -8.73
N LEU A 61 6.64 -9.49 -8.66
CA LEU A 61 7.13 -8.11 -8.71
C LEU A 61 6.83 -7.46 -10.06
N LEU A 62 7.07 -8.16 -11.17
CA LEU A 62 6.71 -7.71 -12.50
C LEU A 62 5.21 -7.45 -12.63
N CYS A 63 4.35 -8.38 -12.18
CA CYS A 63 2.90 -8.22 -12.21
C CYS A 63 2.47 -6.92 -11.53
N VAL A 64 2.97 -6.70 -10.31
CA VAL A 64 2.72 -5.49 -9.53
C VAL A 64 3.25 -4.23 -10.24
N SER A 65 4.43 -4.28 -10.86
CA SER A 65 4.98 -3.15 -11.62
C SER A 65 4.18 -2.81 -12.88
N TYR A 66 3.66 -3.81 -13.60
CA TYR A 66 2.75 -3.56 -14.74
C TYR A 66 1.41 -2.99 -14.29
N GLU A 67 0.89 -3.45 -13.15
CA GLU A 67 -0.34 -2.92 -12.54
C GLU A 67 -0.19 -1.44 -12.15
N GLU A 68 0.94 -1.08 -11.53
CA GLU A 68 1.29 0.31 -11.22
C GLU A 68 1.56 1.18 -12.43
N TRP A 69 2.05 0.57 -13.51
CA TRP A 69 2.22 1.26 -14.78
C TRP A 69 0.86 1.52 -15.45
N GLY A 70 -0.15 0.69 -15.15
CA GLY A 70 -1.47 0.78 -15.77
C GLY A 70 -1.48 0.29 -17.22
N VAL A 71 -0.61 -0.67 -17.54
CA VAL A 71 -0.64 -1.36 -18.84
C VAL A 71 -1.93 -2.18 -18.92
N ARG A 72 -2.49 -2.37 -20.11
CA ARG A 72 -3.64 -3.26 -20.31
C ARG A 72 -3.16 -4.62 -20.82
N ASN A 73 -3.88 -5.69 -20.50
CA ASN A 73 -3.60 -7.05 -20.98
C ASN A 73 -2.22 -7.63 -20.61
N TRP A 74 -1.45 -6.99 -19.73
CA TRP A 74 -0.15 -7.48 -19.30
C TRP A 74 -0.25 -8.84 -18.58
N GLU A 75 -1.37 -9.12 -17.91
CA GLU A 75 -1.58 -10.36 -17.16
C GLU A 75 -1.47 -11.58 -18.09
N ALA A 76 -2.15 -11.53 -19.23
CA ALA A 76 -2.09 -12.59 -20.22
C ALA A 76 -0.66 -12.77 -20.74
N PHE A 77 0.04 -11.66 -21.03
CA PHE A 77 1.44 -11.69 -21.47
C PHE A 77 2.37 -12.36 -20.45
N LEU A 78 2.33 -11.93 -19.18
CA LEU A 78 3.21 -12.48 -18.13
C LEU A 78 2.87 -13.93 -17.81
N LEU A 79 1.59 -14.27 -17.71
CA LEU A 79 1.17 -15.62 -17.39
C LEU A 79 1.47 -16.60 -18.54
N ASN A 80 1.32 -16.18 -19.79
CA ASN A 80 1.69 -16.99 -20.95
C ASN A 80 3.21 -17.15 -21.07
N SER A 81 3.98 -16.07 -20.81
CA SER A 81 5.44 -16.13 -20.77
C SER A 81 5.93 -17.07 -19.69
N LEU A 82 5.31 -17.03 -18.50
CA LEU A 82 5.62 -17.96 -17.42
C LEU A 82 5.35 -19.41 -17.83
N ASP A 83 4.17 -19.69 -18.39
CA ASP A 83 3.84 -21.04 -18.84
C ASP A 83 4.83 -21.55 -19.89
N GLN A 84 5.20 -20.70 -20.84
CA GLN A 84 6.15 -21.04 -21.90
C GLN A 84 7.55 -21.30 -21.32
N LEU A 85 8.05 -20.45 -20.42
CA LEU A 85 9.33 -20.66 -19.74
C LEU A 85 9.36 -21.94 -18.91
N LEU A 86 8.23 -22.30 -18.32
CA LEU A 86 8.12 -23.54 -17.58
C LEU A 86 8.13 -24.74 -18.54
N LEU A 87 7.39 -24.70 -19.65
CA LEU A 87 7.28 -25.80 -20.61
C LEU A 87 8.55 -26.01 -21.44
N THR A 88 9.13 -24.92 -21.94
CA THR A 88 10.35 -24.87 -22.74
C THR A 88 11.32 -23.89 -22.09
N PRO A 89 12.11 -24.35 -21.10
CA PRO A 89 13.04 -23.49 -20.40
C PRO A 89 14.06 -22.86 -21.35
N ASN A 90 14.01 -21.54 -21.51
CA ASN A 90 15.05 -20.75 -22.14
C ASN A 90 15.80 -19.98 -21.03
N PRO A 91 17.11 -20.27 -20.79
CA PRO A 91 17.86 -19.64 -19.72
C PRO A 91 18.08 -18.14 -19.94
N GLU A 92 18.24 -17.68 -21.19
CA GLU A 92 18.49 -16.28 -21.55
C GLU A 92 17.24 -15.43 -21.29
N VAL A 93 16.09 -15.88 -21.81
CA VAL A 93 14.78 -15.24 -21.57
C VAL A 93 14.45 -15.18 -20.07
N MET A 94 14.72 -16.27 -19.35
CA MET A 94 14.52 -16.30 -17.90
C MET A 94 15.46 -15.33 -17.17
N GLU A 95 16.70 -15.19 -17.63
CA GLU A 95 17.65 -14.20 -17.11
C GLU A 95 17.12 -12.77 -17.33
N HIS A 96 16.51 -12.46 -18.47
CA HIS A 96 15.90 -11.14 -18.71
C HIS A 96 14.76 -10.83 -17.73
N PHE A 97 13.87 -11.79 -17.43
CA PHE A 97 12.83 -11.59 -16.42
C PHE A 97 13.41 -11.45 -15.00
N GLU A 98 14.41 -12.25 -14.65
CA GLU A 98 15.10 -12.17 -13.36
C GLU A 98 15.84 -10.83 -13.21
N GLU A 99 16.53 -10.36 -14.26
CA GLU A 99 17.24 -9.08 -14.32
C GLU A 99 16.27 -7.90 -14.20
N ALA A 100 15.19 -7.90 -14.97
CA ALA A 100 14.18 -6.84 -14.91
C ALA A 100 13.53 -6.75 -13.52
N ALA A 101 13.19 -7.90 -12.92
CA ALA A 101 12.71 -7.93 -11.55
C ALA A 101 13.75 -7.44 -10.53
N SER A 102 15.02 -7.77 -10.72
CA SER A 102 16.12 -7.28 -9.88
C SER A 102 16.25 -5.76 -9.94
N LEU A 103 16.21 -5.21 -11.16
CA LEU A 103 16.22 -3.77 -11.40
C LEU A 103 15.01 -3.07 -10.79
N LEU A 104 13.81 -3.66 -10.89
CA LEU A 104 12.59 -3.15 -10.26
C LEU A 104 12.69 -3.21 -8.72
N ALA A 105 13.29 -4.26 -8.16
CA ALA A 105 13.51 -4.38 -6.73
C ALA A 105 14.52 -3.35 -6.23
N ALA A 106 15.60 -3.12 -6.99
CA ALA A 106 16.61 -2.11 -6.70
C ALA A 106 16.03 -0.69 -6.79
N ASP A 107 15.20 -0.40 -7.79
CA ASP A 107 14.51 0.88 -7.93
C ASP A 107 13.49 1.13 -6.81
N ARG A 108 12.85 0.07 -6.31
CA ARG A 108 11.94 0.14 -5.16
C ARG A 108 12.65 0.10 -3.82
N SER A 109 13.97 -0.07 -3.79
CA SER A 109 14.71 -0.26 -2.54
C SER A 109 14.56 0.97 -1.66
N THR A 110 13.53 0.92 -0.82
CA THR A 110 13.39 1.80 0.31
C THR A 110 14.53 1.46 1.24
N TYR A 111 15.21 2.50 1.69
CA TYR A 111 16.11 2.41 2.83
C TYR A 111 15.27 2.07 4.08
N ALA A 112 14.85 0.80 4.18
CA ALA A 112 13.97 0.31 5.24
C ALA A 112 14.58 0.64 6.60
N LEU A 113 15.90 0.51 6.73
CA LEU A 113 16.64 0.86 7.94
C LEU A 113 16.45 2.35 8.33
N PRO A 114 16.80 3.36 7.50
CA PRO A 114 16.44 4.75 7.74
C PRO A 114 14.98 5.01 8.10
N ILE A 115 14.04 4.31 7.47
CA ILE A 115 12.62 4.51 7.79
C ILE A 115 12.27 3.94 9.17
N PHE A 116 12.76 2.75 9.52
CA PHE A 116 12.61 2.21 10.86
C PHE A 116 13.33 3.06 11.91
N SER A 117 14.50 3.62 11.59
CA SER A 117 15.20 4.57 12.45
C SER A 117 14.40 5.86 12.64
N ALA A 118 13.78 6.39 11.59
CA ALA A 118 12.91 7.56 11.68
C ALA A 118 11.65 7.27 12.53
N GLN A 119 11.06 6.08 12.36
CA GLN A 119 9.91 5.63 13.15
C GLN A 119 10.28 5.49 14.64
N PHE A 120 11.44 4.90 14.93
CA PHE A 120 11.96 4.80 16.28
C PHE A 120 12.25 6.18 16.88
N ALA A 121 12.89 7.07 16.10
CA ALA A 121 13.16 8.44 16.52
C ALA A 121 11.87 9.23 16.81
N PHE A 122 10.81 9.02 16.02
CA PHE A 122 9.49 9.61 16.25
C PHE A 122 8.88 9.13 17.59
N ILE A 123 8.85 7.82 17.84
CA ILE A 123 8.35 7.26 19.10
C ILE A 123 9.20 7.73 20.28
N PHE A 124 10.52 7.77 20.11
CA PHE A 124 11.45 8.29 21.11
C PHE A 124 11.21 9.78 21.40
N ALA A 125 10.95 10.60 20.37
CA ALA A 125 10.66 12.01 20.54
C ALA A 125 9.37 12.25 21.35
N ILE A 126 8.34 11.42 21.16
CA ILE A 126 7.12 11.45 22.00
C ILE A 126 7.47 11.12 23.45
N GLY A 127 8.28 10.09 23.68
CA GLY A 127 8.75 9.75 25.04
C GLY A 127 9.59 10.84 25.69
N ALA A 128 10.50 11.46 24.92
CA ALA A 128 11.29 12.59 25.36
C ALA A 128 10.43 13.81 25.67
N ALA A 129 9.34 14.04 24.91
CA ALA A 129 8.38 15.08 25.22
C ALA A 129 7.73 14.85 26.59
N TYR A 130 7.17 13.66 26.85
CA TYR A 130 6.61 13.31 28.16
C TYR A 130 7.65 13.47 29.28
N TRP A 131 8.85 12.92 29.10
CA TRP A 131 9.95 13.03 30.06
C TRP A 131 10.29 14.49 30.37
N ARG A 132 10.35 15.34 29.33
CA ARG A 132 10.59 16.77 29.48
C ARG A 132 9.52 17.41 30.37
N VAL A 133 8.25 17.17 30.11
CA VAL A 133 7.18 17.84 30.86
C VAL A 133 7.13 17.37 32.32
N ILE A 134 7.41 16.09 32.59
CA ILE A 134 7.52 15.57 33.98
C ILE A 134 8.63 16.30 34.76
N GLY A 135 9.73 16.66 34.10
CA GLY A 135 10.85 17.37 34.71
C GLY A 135 10.61 18.87 34.98
N VAL A 136 9.57 19.48 34.39
CA VAL A 136 9.28 20.91 34.57
C VAL A 136 8.62 21.11 35.93
N LYS A 137 9.36 21.70 36.87
CA LYS A 137 8.78 22.19 38.13
C LYS A 137 7.85 23.37 37.80
N PRO A 138 6.60 23.39 38.30
CA PRO A 138 5.70 24.52 38.09
C PRO A 138 6.31 25.79 38.71
N GLN A 139 6.74 26.70 37.85
CA GLN A 139 7.15 28.06 38.17
C GLN A 139 6.08 29.04 37.70
N PRO A 140 6.01 30.26 38.26
CA PRO A 140 5.04 31.29 37.86
C PRO A 140 5.04 31.61 36.35
N HIS A 141 6.16 31.34 35.66
CA HIS A 141 6.33 31.58 34.23
C HIS A 141 6.35 30.30 33.37
N SER A 142 6.18 29.11 33.96
CA SER A 142 6.12 27.85 33.22
C SER A 142 4.69 27.39 33.01
N TRP A 143 4.33 27.06 31.77
CA TRP A 143 2.97 26.69 31.38
C TRP A 143 2.87 25.19 31.12
N THR A 144 2.91 24.37 32.17
CA THR A 144 2.89 22.89 32.06
C THR A 144 1.66 22.36 31.31
N ASN A 145 0.53 23.06 31.39
CA ASN A 145 -0.68 22.79 30.60
C ASN A 145 -0.46 22.97 29.09
N VAL A 146 0.29 23.98 28.66
CA VAL A 146 0.58 24.23 27.23
C VAL A 146 1.38 23.06 26.66
N GLU A 147 2.30 22.51 27.45
CA GLU A 147 3.09 21.34 27.08
C GLU A 147 2.21 20.08 26.95
N ALA A 148 1.32 19.84 27.92
CA ALA A 148 0.33 18.76 27.86
C ALA A 148 -0.54 18.81 26.60
N TYR A 149 -1.05 19.99 26.28
CA TYR A 149 -1.87 20.17 25.08
C TYR A 149 -1.06 20.07 23.78
N SER A 150 0.22 20.45 23.79
CA SER A 150 1.10 20.24 22.64
C SER A 150 1.24 18.75 22.33
N ILE A 151 1.41 17.92 23.37
CA ILE A 151 1.41 16.46 23.23
C ILE A 151 0.05 15.97 22.70
N ALA A 152 -1.06 16.41 23.30
CA ALA A 152 -2.40 16.04 22.86
C ALA A 152 -2.69 16.45 21.41
N MET A 153 -2.17 17.58 20.93
CA MET A 153 -2.32 18.04 19.54
C MET A 153 -1.41 17.31 18.55
N SER A 154 -0.34 16.67 19.03
CA SER A 154 0.51 15.80 18.22
C SER A 154 -0.01 14.37 18.10
N ALA A 155 -0.79 13.91 19.09
CA ALA A 155 -1.36 12.56 19.12
C ALA A 155 -2.27 12.17 17.92
N PRO A 156 -2.99 13.08 17.24
CA PRO A 156 -3.70 12.75 16.00
C PRO A 156 -2.79 12.17 14.92
N PHE A 157 -1.47 12.42 14.97
CA PHE A 157 -0.50 11.92 13.99
C PHE A 157 0.07 10.54 14.35
N LEU A 158 -0.43 9.86 15.38
CA LEU A 158 0.01 8.49 15.70
C LEU A 158 -0.25 7.51 14.54
N TYR A 159 -1.28 7.73 13.72
CA TYR A 159 -1.52 6.96 12.49
C TYR A 159 -0.32 6.93 11.52
N THR A 160 0.63 7.87 11.66
CA THR A 160 1.85 7.87 10.84
C THR A 160 2.68 6.61 11.08
N VAL A 161 2.59 5.98 12.26
CA VAL A 161 3.27 4.72 12.59
C VAL A 161 2.95 3.62 11.57
N PRO A 162 1.68 3.20 11.38
CA PRO A 162 1.35 2.21 10.35
C PRO A 162 1.56 2.73 8.93
N ALA A 163 1.31 4.02 8.65
CA ALA A 163 1.51 4.57 7.30
C ALA A 163 2.97 4.50 6.84
N VAL A 164 3.90 4.92 7.70
CA VAL A 164 5.34 4.89 7.45
C VAL A 164 5.84 3.45 7.37
N PHE A 165 5.37 2.56 8.26
CA PHE A 165 5.71 1.14 8.22
C PHE A 165 5.33 0.49 6.88
N LEU A 166 4.08 0.66 6.44
CA LEU A 166 3.59 0.07 5.19
C LEU A 166 4.27 0.69 3.97
N SER A 167 4.49 2.01 3.99
CA SER A 167 5.23 2.72 2.93
C SER A 167 6.68 2.23 2.82
N ALA A 168 7.36 2.00 3.95
CA ALA A 168 8.73 1.46 3.98
C ALA A 168 8.85 0.10 3.32
N VAL A 169 7.80 -0.71 3.43
CA VAL A 169 7.77 -2.06 2.87
C VAL A 169 7.46 -2.02 1.39
N VAL A 170 6.40 -1.31 1.00
CA VAL A 170 5.95 -1.26 -0.40
C VAL A 170 7.00 -0.57 -1.28
N GLY A 171 7.66 0.46 -0.73
CA GLY A 171 8.62 1.26 -1.45
C GLY A 171 7.97 2.23 -2.43
N VAL A 172 8.80 3.05 -3.07
CA VAL A 172 8.40 3.94 -4.17
C VAL A 172 9.52 3.88 -5.21
N ALA A 173 9.14 3.87 -6.49
CA ALA A 173 10.09 4.01 -7.58
C ALA A 173 10.93 5.29 -7.42
N GLN A 174 12.24 5.24 -7.65
CA GLN A 174 13.10 6.42 -7.48
C GLN A 174 12.75 7.53 -8.48
N THR A 175 12.33 7.14 -9.68
CA THR A 175 11.93 8.09 -10.73
C THR A 175 10.58 7.74 -11.34
N GLU A 176 9.97 8.72 -11.98
CA GLU A 176 8.69 8.52 -12.67
C GLU A 176 8.85 7.63 -13.92
N THR A 177 10.04 7.55 -14.48
CA THR A 177 10.34 6.83 -15.73
C THR A 177 11.01 5.47 -15.52
N SER A 178 11.49 5.15 -14.32
CA SER A 178 12.24 3.92 -14.05
C SER A 178 11.45 2.65 -14.38
N ILE A 179 10.25 2.49 -13.83
CA ILE A 179 9.41 1.31 -14.08
C ILE A 179 9.13 1.14 -15.59
N PRO A 180 8.61 2.16 -16.31
CA PRO A 180 8.44 2.06 -17.77
C PRO A 180 9.73 1.73 -18.51
N GLN A 181 10.86 2.34 -18.16
CA GLN A 181 12.15 2.09 -18.81
C GLN A 181 12.63 0.65 -18.61
N ILE A 182 12.54 0.11 -17.40
CA ILE A 182 12.94 -1.28 -17.09
C ILE A 182 12.03 -2.26 -17.82
N LEU A 183 10.71 -2.04 -17.82
CA LEU A 183 9.76 -2.91 -18.50
C LEU A 183 9.87 -2.84 -20.03
N ASN A 184 10.19 -1.66 -20.59
CA ASN A 184 10.50 -1.51 -22.01
C ASN A 184 11.83 -2.20 -22.36
N SER A 185 12.86 -2.07 -21.52
CA SER A 185 14.13 -2.78 -21.73
C SER A 185 13.96 -4.30 -21.69
N LEU A 186 13.13 -4.82 -20.78
CA LEU A 186 12.73 -6.24 -20.76
C LEU A 186 12.09 -6.63 -22.09
N ARG A 187 11.12 -5.85 -22.55
CA ARG A 187 10.44 -6.08 -23.83
C ARG A 187 11.42 -6.11 -25.00
N ASP A 188 12.30 -5.12 -25.12
CA ASP A 188 13.24 -5.02 -26.23
C ASP A 188 14.19 -6.23 -26.26
N LYS A 189 14.65 -6.69 -25.09
CA LYS A 189 15.43 -7.94 -24.96
C LYS A 189 14.64 -9.16 -25.42
N LEU A 190 13.38 -9.29 -25.01
CA LEU A 190 12.51 -10.40 -25.43
C LEU A 190 12.25 -10.41 -26.94
N ILE A 191 12.12 -9.24 -27.58
CA ILE A 191 11.96 -9.12 -29.04
C ILE A 191 13.25 -9.54 -29.75
N ASN A 192 14.41 -9.13 -29.25
CA ASN A 192 15.70 -9.50 -29.85
C ASN A 192 15.93 -11.02 -29.82
N ASP A 193 15.40 -11.72 -28.80
CA ASP A 193 15.46 -13.17 -28.68
C ASP A 193 14.36 -13.91 -29.47
N GLY A 194 13.49 -13.18 -30.19
CA GLY A 194 12.36 -13.74 -30.95
C GLY A 194 11.25 -14.32 -30.07
N TRP A 195 11.19 -13.94 -28.79
CA TRP A 195 10.19 -14.44 -27.84
C TRP A 195 8.78 -13.92 -28.14
N ASP A 196 8.69 -12.73 -28.72
CA ASP A 196 7.44 -12.11 -29.17
C ASP A 196 6.76 -12.94 -30.28
N ALA A 197 7.52 -13.48 -31.23
CA ALA A 197 7.02 -14.35 -32.28
C ALA A 197 6.42 -15.65 -31.69
N ILE A 198 7.10 -16.26 -30.72
CA ILE A 198 6.64 -17.48 -30.02
C ILE A 198 5.31 -17.20 -29.28
N LEU A 199 5.23 -16.06 -28.59
CA LEU A 199 4.00 -15.67 -27.89
C LEU A 199 2.88 -15.37 -28.90
N ALA A 200 3.16 -14.65 -29.98
CA ALA A 200 2.19 -14.30 -31.00
C ALA A 200 1.58 -15.54 -31.68
N GLU A 201 2.39 -16.57 -31.95
CA GLU A 201 1.90 -17.85 -32.48
C GLU A 201 0.90 -18.52 -31.53
N ARG A 202 1.23 -18.57 -30.24
CA ARG A 202 0.34 -19.13 -29.21
C ARG A 202 -0.95 -18.32 -29.03
N TYR A 203 -0.89 -17.00 -29.19
CA TYR A 203 -2.07 -16.14 -29.15
C TYR A 203 -3.01 -16.41 -30.33
N LYS A 204 -2.48 -16.71 -31.53
CA LYS A 204 -3.30 -17.07 -32.70
C LYS A 204 -4.09 -18.37 -32.48
N GLU A 205 -3.53 -19.32 -31.75
CA GLU A 205 -4.22 -20.58 -31.41
C GLU A 205 -5.40 -20.39 -30.42
N GLY A 206 -5.42 -19.27 -29.67
CA GLY A 206 -6.39 -19.00 -28.61
C GLY A 206 -7.72 -18.38 -29.06
N ASN A 207 -7.96 -18.16 -30.35
CA ASN A 207 -9.20 -17.62 -30.97
C ASN A 207 -9.72 -16.26 -30.44
N ASN A 208 -9.02 -15.60 -29.53
CA ASN A 208 -9.32 -14.25 -29.05
C ASN A 208 -8.19 -13.31 -29.49
N MET A 209 -8.30 -12.81 -30.71
CA MET A 209 -7.42 -11.80 -31.29
C MET A 209 -7.73 -10.43 -30.67
N VAL A 210 -7.33 -10.25 -29.41
CA VAL A 210 -7.18 -8.92 -28.79
C VAL A 210 -5.77 -8.46 -29.11
N ASP A 211 -5.64 -7.23 -29.60
CA ASP A 211 -4.40 -6.58 -30.04
C ASP A 211 -3.18 -7.12 -29.29
N VAL A 212 -2.28 -7.73 -30.07
CA VAL A 212 -1.05 -8.43 -29.66
C VAL A 212 -0.17 -7.45 -28.91
N ILE A 213 -0.42 -7.29 -27.61
CA ILE A 213 0.24 -6.33 -26.73
C ILE A 213 0.09 -4.91 -27.33
N PRO A 214 -0.67 -3.97 -26.74
CA PRO A 214 -0.44 -2.56 -27.05
C PRO A 214 0.94 -2.22 -26.48
N LEU A 215 1.96 -2.62 -27.23
CA LEU A 215 3.33 -2.25 -27.08
C LEU A 215 3.32 -0.77 -27.42
N PRO A 216 3.60 0.13 -26.47
CA PRO A 216 3.81 1.52 -26.85
C PRO A 216 4.91 1.50 -27.91
N ALA A 217 4.57 1.87 -29.15
CA ALA A 217 5.52 2.00 -30.22
C ALA A 217 6.60 2.95 -29.71
N ASN A 218 7.85 2.49 -29.74
CA ASN A 218 8.96 3.41 -29.56
C ASN A 218 8.83 4.45 -30.66
N ASN A 219 8.78 5.72 -30.28
CA ASN A 219 8.92 6.88 -31.18
C ASN A 219 10.35 6.93 -31.74
N ALA A 220 10.85 5.84 -32.31
CA ALA A 220 11.96 5.90 -33.24
C ALA A 220 11.40 6.68 -34.43
N ARG A 221 11.73 7.98 -34.48
CA ARG A 221 11.56 8.81 -35.67
C ARG A 221 12.25 8.10 -36.82
N HIS A 222 11.50 7.32 -37.58
CA HIS A 222 11.78 7.16 -38.98
C HIS A 222 11.28 8.46 -39.61
N GLU A 223 12.23 9.37 -39.86
CA GLU A 223 12.03 10.41 -40.87
C GLU A 223 11.93 9.68 -42.21
N ASP A 224 10.71 9.24 -42.55
CA ASP A 224 10.41 8.89 -43.93
C ASP A 224 10.38 10.20 -44.72
N ASP A 225 11.27 10.29 -45.71
CA ASP A 225 11.59 11.46 -46.55
C ASP A 225 10.41 11.90 -47.46
N ASP A 226 9.23 11.28 -47.33
CA ASP A 226 8.10 11.41 -48.24
C ASP A 226 7.03 12.43 -47.82
N GLY A 227 7.27 13.23 -46.78
CA GLY A 227 6.40 14.38 -46.43
C GLY A 227 4.95 14.01 -46.08
N ALA A 228 4.63 12.73 -45.92
CA ALA A 228 3.38 12.29 -45.34
C ALA A 228 3.41 12.69 -43.87
N VAL A 229 2.45 13.53 -43.47
CA VAL A 229 2.13 13.75 -42.06
C VAL A 229 1.67 12.39 -41.53
N VAL A 230 2.63 11.59 -41.05
CA VAL A 230 2.32 10.46 -40.17
C VAL A 230 1.65 11.12 -38.99
N GLU A 231 0.32 11.00 -38.95
CA GLU A 231 -0.50 11.35 -37.81
C GLU A 231 0.20 10.71 -36.62
N GLU A 232 0.86 11.54 -35.79
CA GLU A 232 1.59 11.11 -34.61
C GLU A 232 0.68 10.12 -33.89
N SER A 233 1.00 8.82 -33.99
CA SER A 233 0.26 7.82 -33.24
C SER A 233 0.35 8.32 -31.81
N PRO A 234 -0.79 8.60 -31.15
CA PRO A 234 -0.77 9.09 -29.79
C PRO A 234 -0.33 7.89 -28.96
N GLU A 235 0.96 7.62 -28.90
CA GLU A 235 1.61 6.68 -28.02
C GLU A 235 2.74 7.46 -27.34
N ALA A 236 2.32 8.59 -26.76
CA ALA A 236 3.11 9.31 -25.80
C ALA A 236 3.58 8.32 -24.72
N PRO A 237 4.86 8.40 -24.30
CA PRO A 237 5.37 7.59 -23.20
C PRO A 237 4.38 7.69 -22.06
N ALA A 238 4.03 6.55 -21.46
CA ALA A 238 3.02 6.46 -20.41
C ALA A 238 3.17 7.63 -19.44
N THR A 239 2.28 8.60 -19.59
CA THR A 239 2.42 9.89 -18.94
C THR A 239 2.47 9.66 -17.43
N LEU A 240 3.19 10.49 -16.66
CA LEU A 240 3.12 10.53 -15.18
C LEU A 240 1.69 10.29 -14.67
N PHE A 241 0.76 10.88 -15.40
CA PHE A 241 -0.65 10.78 -15.28
C PHE A 241 -1.26 9.36 -15.44
N GLN A 242 -0.79 8.51 -16.35
CA GLN A 242 -1.21 7.10 -16.42
C GLN A 242 -0.82 6.33 -15.15
N ARG A 243 0.37 6.58 -14.59
CA ARG A 243 0.77 6.02 -13.29
C ARG A 243 -0.10 6.54 -12.15
N ILE A 244 -0.35 7.84 -12.16
CA ILE A 244 -1.23 8.54 -11.23
C ILE A 244 -2.65 7.95 -11.21
N THR A 245 -3.23 7.71 -12.39
CA THR A 245 -4.60 7.21 -12.55
C THR A 245 -4.70 5.70 -12.33
N SER A 246 -3.65 4.93 -12.63
CA SER A 246 -3.58 3.49 -12.34
C SER A 246 -3.24 3.17 -10.87
N GLY A 247 -2.79 4.16 -10.11
CA GLY A 247 -2.40 3.99 -8.70
C GLY A 247 -0.94 3.58 -8.50
N GLY A 248 -0.08 3.83 -9.49
CA GLY A 248 1.37 3.73 -9.39
C GLY A 248 2.04 4.70 -8.42
N LEU A 249 1.27 5.66 -7.87
CA LEU A 249 1.56 6.29 -6.59
C LEU A 249 0.68 5.61 -5.55
N TYR A 250 1.23 4.70 -4.76
CA TYR A 250 0.44 3.95 -3.77
C TYR A 250 -0.20 4.82 -2.70
N SER A 251 0.31 6.04 -2.47
CA SER A 251 -0.38 7.01 -1.63
C SER A 251 -1.74 7.39 -2.21
N TRP A 252 -1.96 7.22 -3.50
CA TRP A 252 -3.13 7.67 -4.22
C TRP A 252 -3.56 6.66 -5.28
N ARG A 253 -4.42 5.71 -4.87
CA ARG A 253 -4.92 4.62 -5.73
C ARG A 253 -6.43 4.74 -5.97
N PRO A 254 -6.87 5.58 -6.93
CA PRO A 254 -8.30 5.71 -7.24
C PRO A 254 -8.96 4.40 -7.67
N GLY A 255 -8.18 3.52 -8.30
CA GLY A 255 -8.63 2.19 -8.73
C GLY A 255 -9.14 1.31 -7.58
N MET A 256 -8.71 1.53 -6.34
CA MET A 256 -9.21 0.79 -5.18
C MET A 256 -10.72 0.97 -5.01
N LEU A 257 -11.24 2.16 -5.34
CA LEU A 257 -12.66 2.48 -5.25
C LEU A 257 -13.38 2.23 -6.58
N ALA A 258 -12.66 2.24 -7.70
CA ALA A 258 -13.23 2.07 -9.04
C ALA A 258 -13.38 0.59 -9.48
N THR A 259 -12.64 -0.35 -8.91
CA THR A 259 -12.59 -1.76 -9.37
C THR A 259 -13.88 -2.57 -9.16
N GLY A 260 -14.99 -1.94 -8.76
CA GLY A 260 -16.30 -2.59 -8.56
C GLY A 260 -16.34 -3.60 -7.41
N ASN A 261 -15.17 -3.96 -6.85
CA ASN A 261 -15.03 -4.98 -5.82
C ASN A 261 -14.86 -4.35 -4.43
N LEU A 262 -15.80 -3.47 -4.06
CA LEU A 262 -15.82 -2.80 -2.75
C LEU A 262 -15.75 -3.79 -1.57
N HIS A 263 -16.27 -5.01 -1.76
CA HIS A 263 -16.21 -6.05 -0.75
C HIS A 263 -14.77 -6.46 -0.40
N GLU A 264 -13.87 -6.50 -1.38
CA GLU A 264 -12.45 -6.82 -1.15
C GLU A 264 -11.68 -5.66 -0.51
N THR A 265 -12.06 -4.41 -0.79
CA THR A 265 -11.34 -3.22 -0.32
C THR A 265 -11.86 -2.69 1.02
N TRP A 266 -13.09 -3.02 1.41
CA TRP A 266 -13.71 -2.57 2.66
C TRP A 266 -12.91 -2.92 3.92
N PRO A 267 -12.33 -4.13 4.08
CA PRO A 267 -11.52 -4.44 5.25
C PRO A 267 -10.29 -3.53 5.38
N HIS A 268 -9.67 -3.13 4.26
CA HIS A 268 -8.52 -2.23 4.26
C HIS A 268 -8.92 -0.81 4.64
N ILE A 269 -10.06 -0.33 4.11
CA ILE A 269 -10.64 0.98 4.46
C ILE A 269 -11.02 1.03 5.94
N ALA A 270 -11.68 -0.01 6.46
CA ALA A 270 -12.09 -0.08 7.86
C ALA A 270 -10.88 -0.07 8.79
N LEU A 271 -9.83 -0.84 8.46
CA LEU A 271 -8.59 -0.86 9.23
C LEU A 271 -7.86 0.50 9.18
N ALA A 272 -7.74 1.12 8.00
CA ALA A 272 -7.15 2.45 7.84
C ALA A 272 -7.91 3.53 8.62
N THR A 273 -9.24 3.52 8.54
CA THR A 273 -10.12 4.42 9.29
C THR A 273 -9.93 4.23 10.79
N SER A 274 -9.81 2.99 11.26
CA SER A 274 -9.59 2.71 12.68
C SER A 274 -8.29 3.34 13.20
N PHE A 275 -7.17 3.24 12.46
CA PHE A 275 -5.91 3.86 12.87
C PHE A 275 -6.04 5.38 13.06
N VAL A 276 -6.71 6.05 12.12
CA VAL A 276 -6.90 7.50 12.16
C VAL A 276 -7.87 7.91 13.26
N VAL A 277 -9.02 7.26 13.37
CA VAL A 277 -10.05 7.57 14.38
C VAL A 277 -9.52 7.35 15.79
N PHE A 278 -8.84 6.22 16.05
CA PHE A 278 -8.29 5.95 17.38
C PHE A 278 -7.12 6.87 17.74
N SER A 279 -6.31 7.31 16.77
CA SER A 279 -5.28 8.33 17.02
C SER A 279 -5.89 9.65 17.49
N VAL A 280 -6.98 10.09 16.86
CA VAL A 280 -7.73 11.28 17.31
C VAL A 280 -8.44 11.02 18.63
N PHE A 281 -8.94 9.81 18.86
CA PHE A 281 -9.54 9.44 20.14
C PHE A 281 -8.54 9.53 21.29
N VAL A 282 -7.30 9.06 21.11
CA VAL A 282 -6.21 9.23 22.11
C VAL A 282 -5.93 10.70 22.36
N ALA A 283 -5.86 11.51 21.29
CA ALA A 283 -5.67 12.94 21.37
C ALA A 283 -6.80 13.64 22.18
N GLY A 284 -8.05 13.29 21.87
CA GLY A 284 -9.25 13.78 22.56
C GLY A 284 -9.30 13.31 24.01
N TRP A 285 -8.92 12.06 24.29
CA TRP A 285 -8.85 11.53 25.65
C TRP A 285 -7.89 12.35 26.50
N ILE A 286 -6.67 12.60 26.01
CA ILE A 286 -5.68 13.40 26.73
C ILE A 286 -6.23 14.82 26.97
N SER A 287 -6.75 15.48 25.93
CA SER A 287 -7.33 16.83 26.03
C SER A 287 -8.50 16.91 27.00
N TYR A 288 -9.43 15.96 26.93
CA TYR A 288 -10.61 15.86 27.80
C TYR A 288 -10.22 15.75 29.29
N ARG A 289 -9.09 15.09 29.55
CA ARG A 289 -8.55 14.86 30.89
C ARG A 289 -7.64 15.99 31.38
N VAL A 290 -7.50 17.09 30.66
CA VAL A 290 -6.83 18.28 31.20
C VAL A 290 -7.86 19.15 31.94
N PRO A 291 -7.61 19.59 33.18
CA PRO A 291 -8.53 20.47 33.88
C PRO A 291 -8.78 21.81 33.15
N PRO A 292 -10.03 22.32 33.14
CA PRO A 292 -11.22 21.65 33.68
C PRO A 292 -11.63 20.45 32.80
N GLU A 293 -11.94 19.32 33.43
CA GLU A 293 -12.26 18.09 32.69
C GLU A 293 -13.55 18.25 31.90
N GLY A 294 -13.49 17.95 30.60
CA GLY A 294 -14.65 18.08 29.74
C GLY A 294 -14.30 18.32 28.27
N PHE A 295 -15.36 18.50 27.48
CA PHE A 295 -15.23 18.85 26.07
C PHE A 295 -15.06 20.37 25.93
N ASP A 296 -13.86 20.79 25.58
CA ASP A 296 -13.47 22.20 25.42
C ASP A 296 -13.19 22.57 23.96
N CYS A 297 -12.66 23.77 23.73
CA CYS A 297 -12.29 24.24 22.40
C CYS A 297 -11.19 23.39 21.73
N ARG A 298 -10.36 22.69 22.51
CA ARG A 298 -9.23 21.88 22.01
C ARG A 298 -9.71 20.55 21.49
N ASN A 299 -10.61 19.91 22.23
CA ASN A 299 -11.33 18.73 21.76
C ASN A 299 -12.10 19.05 20.47
N ALA A 300 -12.76 20.21 20.40
CA ALA A 300 -13.42 20.66 19.18
C ALA A 300 -12.44 20.80 18.00
N ALA A 301 -11.22 21.29 18.22
CA ALA A 301 -10.19 21.38 17.18
C ALA A 301 -9.73 19.99 16.69
N GLN A 302 -9.50 19.03 17.60
CA GLN A 302 -9.14 17.65 17.25
C GLN A 302 -10.26 16.94 16.48
N MET A 303 -11.51 17.12 16.92
CA MET A 303 -12.68 16.61 16.19
C MET A 303 -12.86 17.29 14.83
N SER A 304 -12.53 18.57 14.70
CA SER A 304 -12.54 19.28 13.40
C SER A 304 -11.49 18.70 12.46
N LEU A 305 -10.29 18.37 12.96
CA LEU A 305 -9.25 17.72 12.18
C LEU A 305 -9.71 16.34 11.68
N LEU A 306 -10.33 15.53 12.54
CA LEU A 306 -10.94 14.27 12.13
C LEU A 306 -12.05 14.49 11.09
N GLY A 307 -12.88 15.50 11.28
CA GLY A 307 -13.92 15.89 10.33
C GLY A 307 -13.35 16.23 8.95
N VAL A 308 -12.24 16.96 8.87
CA VAL A 308 -11.53 17.26 7.62
C VAL A 308 -11.07 15.97 6.94
N TRP A 309 -10.45 15.04 7.67
CA TRP A 309 -10.00 13.77 7.11
C TRP A 309 -11.14 12.86 6.64
N LEU A 310 -12.22 12.73 7.43
CA LEU A 310 -13.39 11.93 7.07
C LEU A 310 -14.14 12.55 5.88
N LEU A 311 -14.26 13.88 5.84
CA LEU A 311 -14.84 14.59 4.70
C LEU A 311 -14.01 14.37 3.45
N ASN A 312 -12.68 14.48 3.54
CA ASN A 312 -11.81 14.27 2.39
C ASN A 312 -11.93 12.84 1.84
N PHE A 313 -11.91 11.84 2.73
CA PHE A 313 -12.13 10.45 2.35
C PHE A 313 -13.53 10.22 1.73
N SER A 314 -14.57 10.81 2.30
CA SER A 314 -15.93 10.70 1.77
C SER A 314 -16.04 11.33 0.38
N LEU A 315 -15.41 12.49 0.17
CA LEU A 315 -15.36 13.14 -1.14
C LEU A 315 -14.64 12.27 -2.16
N ASP A 316 -13.52 11.62 -1.81
CA ASP A 316 -12.85 10.67 -2.69
C ASP A 316 -13.77 9.52 -3.11
N PHE A 317 -14.52 8.96 -2.16
CA PHE A 317 -15.48 7.91 -2.43
C PHE A 317 -16.59 8.36 -3.38
N PHE A 318 -17.27 9.47 -3.06
CA PHE A 318 -18.37 9.96 -3.88
C PHE A 318 -17.91 10.48 -5.24
N LEU A 319 -16.78 11.18 -5.33
CA LEU A 319 -16.22 11.64 -6.60
C LEU A 319 -15.83 10.47 -7.49
N THR A 320 -15.22 9.42 -6.93
CA THR A 320 -14.87 8.23 -7.72
C THR A 320 -16.12 7.54 -8.27
N LEU A 321 -17.15 7.33 -7.44
CA LEU A 321 -18.42 6.74 -7.88
C LEU A 321 -19.17 7.60 -8.91
N ALA A 322 -19.21 8.91 -8.69
CA ALA A 322 -19.86 9.84 -9.60
C ALA A 322 -19.15 9.87 -10.95
N MET A 323 -17.81 9.89 -10.94
CA MET A 323 -16.99 9.94 -12.14
C MET A 323 -17.02 8.63 -12.91
N ASP A 324 -17.05 7.47 -12.25
CA ASP A 324 -17.20 6.18 -12.91
C ASP A 324 -18.54 6.09 -13.67
N LYS A 325 -19.64 6.49 -13.03
CA LYS A 325 -20.96 6.59 -13.69
C LYS A 325 -20.97 7.60 -14.84
N LEU A 326 -20.41 8.80 -14.62
CA LEU A 326 -20.35 9.84 -15.63
C LEU A 326 -19.47 9.43 -16.82
N TYR A 327 -18.40 8.69 -16.56
CA TYR A 327 -17.52 8.12 -17.56
C TYR A 327 -18.30 7.17 -18.48
N HIS A 328 -19.01 6.20 -17.89
CA HIS A 328 -19.86 5.27 -18.63
C HIS A 328 -20.94 5.97 -19.48
N LEU A 329 -21.60 7.00 -18.94
CA LEU A 329 -22.64 7.74 -19.65
C LEU A 329 -22.11 8.58 -20.82
N LEU A 330 -20.99 9.29 -20.61
CA LEU A 330 -20.45 10.21 -21.61
C LEU A 330 -19.59 9.54 -22.69
N HIS A 331 -19.17 8.28 -22.51
CA HIS A 331 -18.15 7.64 -23.35
C HIS A 331 -18.61 6.33 -24.00
N ALA A 332 -19.91 6.13 -24.14
CA ALA A 332 -20.43 5.04 -24.97
C ALA A 332 -20.01 5.14 -26.47
N GLY A 333 -19.29 6.18 -26.91
CA GLY A 333 -18.92 6.33 -28.34
C GLY A 333 -17.72 7.20 -28.76
N ALA A 334 -16.87 7.74 -27.89
CA ALA A 334 -15.74 8.59 -28.33
C ALA A 334 -14.44 8.39 -27.52
N GLY A 335 -13.31 8.26 -28.23
CA GLY A 335 -11.96 7.91 -27.73
C GLY A 335 -11.54 8.57 -26.42
N GLY A 336 -11.35 7.75 -25.39
CA GLY A 336 -11.36 8.12 -23.96
C GLY A 336 -10.08 8.71 -23.35
N ARG A 337 -9.23 9.43 -24.09
CA ARG A 337 -7.91 9.85 -23.57
C ARG A 337 -7.86 11.26 -22.93
N ARG A 338 -8.60 12.23 -23.48
CA ARG A 338 -8.50 13.65 -23.06
C ARG A 338 -9.13 13.94 -21.69
N LYS A 339 -10.06 13.11 -21.21
CA LYS A 339 -10.91 13.44 -20.05
C LYS A 339 -10.39 12.99 -18.68
N SER A 340 -9.41 12.11 -18.63
CA SER A 340 -8.82 11.71 -17.34
C SER A 340 -8.10 12.91 -16.68
N TRP A 341 -7.69 13.94 -17.46
CA TRP A 341 -6.84 15.06 -16.99
C TRP A 341 -7.58 15.91 -15.96
N TYR A 342 -8.83 16.26 -16.27
CA TYR A 342 -9.70 16.98 -15.33
C TYR A 342 -9.90 16.22 -14.02
N TRP A 343 -9.97 14.89 -14.07
CA TRP A 343 -10.14 14.08 -12.88
C TRP A 343 -8.92 14.17 -11.94
N TYR A 344 -7.70 14.10 -12.50
CA TYR A 344 -6.47 14.35 -11.74
C TYR A 344 -6.48 15.72 -11.07
N GLU A 345 -6.77 16.78 -11.83
CA GLU A 345 -6.75 18.15 -11.34
C GLU A 345 -7.75 18.38 -10.20
N ILE A 346 -8.96 17.84 -10.33
CA ILE A 346 -10.00 17.93 -9.29
C ILE A 346 -9.54 17.22 -8.01
N MET A 347 -9.01 16.01 -8.13
CA MET A 347 -8.56 15.22 -6.98
C MET A 347 -7.37 15.88 -6.28
N PHE A 348 -6.39 16.38 -7.06
CA PHE A 348 -5.25 17.12 -6.55
C PHE A 348 -5.67 18.41 -5.84
N ALA A 349 -6.54 19.21 -6.46
CA ALA A 349 -7.03 20.47 -5.88
C ALA A 349 -7.76 20.22 -4.56
N LYS A 350 -8.61 19.20 -4.50
CA LYS A 350 -9.28 18.77 -3.27
C LYS A 350 -8.26 18.40 -2.18
N ASP A 351 -7.30 17.54 -2.48
CA ASP A 351 -6.29 17.12 -1.49
C ASP A 351 -5.44 18.28 -1.00
N LEU A 352 -5.09 19.22 -1.89
CA LEU A 352 -4.38 20.43 -1.52
C LEU A 352 -5.20 21.29 -0.56
N ILE A 353 -6.49 21.51 -0.85
CA ILE A 353 -7.40 22.29 0.02
C ILE A 353 -7.53 21.62 1.38
N MET A 354 -7.73 20.30 1.42
CA MET A 354 -7.90 19.55 2.68
C MET A 354 -6.60 19.49 3.49
N ALA A 355 -5.45 19.34 2.83
CA ALA A 355 -4.14 19.42 3.48
C ALA A 355 -3.86 20.81 4.05
N LEU A 356 -4.20 21.89 3.32
CA LEU A 356 -4.09 23.26 3.81
C LEU A 356 -5.03 23.53 4.99
N ALA A 357 -6.24 22.97 4.98
CA ALA A 357 -7.16 23.05 6.11
C ALA A 357 -6.59 22.35 7.36
N ALA A 358 -6.10 21.12 7.20
CA ALA A 358 -5.44 20.38 8.28
C ALA A 358 -4.20 21.14 8.81
N PHE A 359 -3.35 21.65 7.92
CA PHE A 359 -2.19 22.45 8.30
C PHE A 359 -2.57 23.73 9.02
N THR A 360 -3.62 24.42 8.57
CA THR A 360 -4.15 25.62 9.23
C THR A 360 -4.63 25.31 10.64
N LEU A 361 -5.34 24.19 10.84
CA LEU A 361 -5.75 23.75 12.17
C LEU A 361 -4.53 23.51 13.07
N ILE A 362 -3.49 22.83 12.57
CA ILE A 362 -2.24 22.64 13.30
C ILE A 362 -1.62 23.99 13.65
N MET A 363 -1.46 24.91 12.69
CA MET A 363 -0.86 26.22 12.94
C MET A 363 -1.67 27.04 13.96
N VAL A 364 -2.99 27.01 13.90
CA VAL A 364 -3.88 27.66 14.89
C VAL A 364 -3.63 27.11 16.29
N THR A 365 -3.41 25.79 16.43
CA THR A 365 -3.03 25.19 17.72
C THR A 365 -1.66 25.68 18.19
N GLN A 366 -0.65 25.72 17.30
CA GLN A 366 0.72 26.11 17.64
C GLN A 366 0.86 27.60 17.95
N LEU A 367 0.05 28.46 17.32
CA LEU A 367 -0.04 29.88 17.64
C LEU A 367 -0.69 30.15 19.01
N GLY A 368 -1.20 29.12 19.68
CA GLY A 368 -1.79 29.26 21.00
C GLY A 368 -3.16 29.94 21.00
N ILE A 369 -3.91 29.89 19.89
CA ILE A 369 -5.28 30.42 19.85
C ILE A 369 -6.17 29.72 20.90
N PHE A 370 -5.90 28.44 21.19
CA PHE A 370 -6.56 27.68 22.25
C PHE A 370 -5.99 27.92 23.66
N ASN A 371 -5.08 28.89 23.85
CA ASN A 371 -4.59 29.28 25.17
C ASN A 371 -5.38 30.46 25.78
N ARG A 372 -6.54 30.80 25.21
CA ARG A 372 -7.45 31.81 25.75
C ARG A 372 -8.18 31.29 27.00
N CYS A 373 -8.57 32.21 27.89
CA CYS A 373 -9.27 31.89 29.13
C CYS A 373 -10.57 31.07 28.92
N ASP A 374 -11.28 31.29 27.81
CA ASP A 374 -12.51 30.57 27.48
C ASP A 374 -12.30 29.05 27.32
N CYS A 375 -11.11 28.65 26.87
CA CYS A 375 -10.73 27.24 26.76
C CYS A 375 -10.44 26.60 28.12
N TYR A 376 -10.33 27.40 29.20
CA TYR A 376 -10.08 26.95 30.57
C TYR A 376 -11.32 27.09 31.47
N THR A 377 -12.47 27.44 30.89
CA THR A 377 -13.75 27.58 31.61
C THR A 377 -14.84 26.67 31.04
N LEU A 378 -14.49 25.66 30.22
CA LEU A 378 -15.44 24.85 29.45
C LEU A 378 -16.56 25.70 28.83
N TRP A 379 -16.18 26.67 27.99
CA TRP A 379 -17.13 27.58 27.35
C TRP A 379 -17.91 28.45 28.35
N GLY A 380 -17.29 28.78 29.49
CA GLY A 380 -17.88 29.59 30.57
C GLY A 380 -18.76 28.81 31.55
N THR A 381 -18.85 27.49 31.45
CA THR A 381 -19.70 26.67 32.34
C THR A 381 -19.04 26.36 33.69
N VAL A 382 -17.71 26.42 33.78
CA VAL A 382 -16.96 26.14 35.02
C VAL A 382 -16.00 27.28 35.37
N PRO A 383 -15.65 27.44 36.66
CA PRO A 383 -14.64 28.42 37.07
C PRO A 383 -13.30 28.14 36.38
N LEU A 384 -12.52 29.21 36.22
CA LEU A 384 -11.24 29.19 35.53
C LEU A 384 -10.25 28.23 36.23
N ALA A 385 -9.94 27.10 35.57
CA ALA A 385 -8.97 26.13 36.08
C ALA A 385 -7.59 26.38 35.45
N LEU A 386 -6.81 27.24 36.10
CA LEU A 386 -5.44 27.56 35.69
C LEU A 386 -4.42 26.59 36.28
N PRO A 387 -3.32 26.28 35.56
CA PRO A 387 -2.23 25.44 36.07
C PRO A 387 -1.50 26.05 37.27
N GLN A 388 -1.64 27.37 37.53
CA GLN A 388 -1.10 28.03 38.70
C GLN A 388 -1.83 27.65 40.00
N ILE A 389 -3.05 27.10 39.89
CA ILE A 389 -3.83 26.63 41.03
C ILE A 389 -3.23 25.29 41.48
N ARG A 390 -2.86 25.19 42.76
CA ARG A 390 -2.10 24.05 43.31
C ARG A 390 -2.81 22.72 43.10
N GLU A 391 -4.13 22.71 43.24
CA GLU A 391 -4.98 21.54 43.06
C GLU A 391 -4.97 21.08 41.59
N VAL A 392 -5.07 22.01 40.65
CA VAL A 392 -5.03 21.73 39.20
C VAL A 392 -3.64 21.21 38.80
N ALA A 393 -2.58 21.85 39.30
CA ALA A 393 -1.21 21.43 39.04
C ALA A 393 -0.95 20.00 39.53
N ALA A 394 -1.45 19.64 40.72
CA ALA A 394 -1.28 18.30 41.28
C ALA A 394 -1.95 17.24 40.38
N VAL A 395 -3.17 17.49 39.91
CA VAL A 395 -3.87 16.60 38.98
C VAL A 395 -3.13 16.48 37.64
N LEU A 396 -2.64 17.61 37.11
CA LEU A 396 -1.90 17.63 35.85
C LEU A 396 -0.61 16.81 35.94
N MET A 397 0.14 16.99 37.03
CA MET A 397 1.41 16.28 37.26
C MET A 397 1.21 14.78 37.49
N ASP A 398 0.13 14.38 38.17
CA ASP A 398 -0.23 12.98 38.33
C ASP A 398 -0.51 12.33 36.96
N ARG A 399 -1.39 12.94 36.15
CA ARG A 399 -1.79 12.42 34.84
C ARG A 399 -0.66 12.38 33.82
N ILE A 400 0.18 13.41 33.78
CA ILE A 400 1.29 13.46 32.83
C ILE A 400 2.40 12.47 33.16
N SER A 401 2.56 12.12 34.45
CA SER A 401 3.55 11.16 34.89
C SER A 401 3.14 9.71 34.61
N PHE A 402 1.83 9.43 34.51
CA PHE A 402 1.32 8.07 34.42
C PHE A 402 0.21 7.88 33.38
N GLU A 403 -0.96 8.53 33.55
CA GLU A 403 -2.17 8.29 32.74
C GLU A 403 -1.92 8.52 31.23
N TRP A 404 -1.37 9.68 30.84
CA TRP A 404 -1.24 10.03 29.43
C TRP A 404 -0.12 9.29 28.68
N PRO A 405 1.09 9.11 29.26
CA PRO A 405 2.08 8.22 28.67
C PRO A 405 1.50 6.81 28.50
N LEU A 406 0.81 6.27 29.51
CA LEU A 406 0.23 4.94 29.44
C LEU A 406 -0.75 4.82 28.27
N VAL A 407 -1.70 5.73 28.12
CA VAL A 407 -2.68 5.71 27.01
C VAL A 407 -1.99 5.84 25.66
N THR A 408 -1.01 6.75 25.55
CA THR A 408 -0.29 7.00 24.28
C THR A 408 0.54 5.80 23.87
N PHE A 409 1.37 5.26 24.78
CA PHE A 409 2.24 4.12 24.49
C PHE A 409 1.47 2.81 24.36
N LEU A 410 0.33 2.66 25.05
CA LEU A 410 -0.57 1.54 24.83
C LEU A 410 -1.11 1.57 23.39
N TRP A 411 -1.56 2.72 22.89
CA TRP A 411 -2.03 2.85 21.52
C TRP A 411 -0.92 2.58 20.49
N ILE A 412 0.26 3.19 20.65
CA ILE A 412 1.43 2.90 19.80
C ILE A 412 1.75 1.39 19.82
N GLY A 413 1.70 0.76 20.99
CA GLY A 413 1.89 -0.68 21.14
C GLY A 413 0.87 -1.49 20.35
N ILE A 414 -0.41 -1.12 20.40
CA ILE A 414 -1.48 -1.75 19.60
C ILE A 414 -1.21 -1.58 18.10
N GLU A 415 -0.84 -0.38 17.64
CA GLU A 415 -0.50 -0.12 16.23
C GLU A 415 0.66 -0.99 15.75
N LEU A 416 1.72 -1.13 16.56
CA LEU A 416 2.87 -1.98 16.25
C LEU A 416 2.47 -3.47 16.18
N VAL A 417 1.63 -3.94 17.10
CA VAL A 417 1.10 -5.32 17.06
C VAL A 417 0.26 -5.54 15.80
N LEU A 418 -0.58 -4.57 15.42
CA LEU A 418 -1.36 -4.64 14.18
C LEU A 418 -0.45 -4.63 12.95
N CYS A 419 0.62 -3.84 12.92
CA CYS A 419 1.62 -3.86 11.84
C CYS A 419 2.28 -5.24 11.72
N VAL A 420 2.64 -5.87 12.83
CA VAL A 420 3.18 -7.24 12.85
C VAL A 420 2.13 -8.26 12.38
N ALA A 421 0.86 -8.09 12.74
CA ALA A 421 -0.23 -8.94 12.28
C ALA A 421 -0.46 -8.80 10.76
N ILE A 422 -0.46 -7.57 10.22
CA ILE A 422 -0.55 -7.29 8.79
C ILE A 422 0.64 -7.93 8.06
N TRP A 423 1.86 -7.75 8.59
CA TRP A 423 3.05 -8.42 8.07
C TRP A 423 2.86 -9.92 8.01
N GLY A 424 2.42 -10.55 9.11
CA GLY A 424 2.20 -12.00 9.18
C GLY A 424 1.13 -12.47 8.18
N ARG A 425 0.04 -11.72 8.05
CA ARG A 425 -1.07 -12.01 7.13
C ARG A 425 -0.66 -11.95 5.66
N TYR A 426 0.27 -11.06 5.32
CA TYR A 426 0.74 -10.78 3.96
C TYR A 426 2.22 -11.12 3.77
N SER A 427 2.75 -12.08 4.53
CA SER A 427 4.19 -12.31 4.63
C SER A 427 4.87 -12.58 3.28
N GLU A 428 4.14 -13.15 2.32
CA GLU A 428 4.68 -13.45 1.00
C GLU A 428 4.76 -12.20 0.12
N ALA A 429 3.77 -11.31 0.16
CA ALA A 429 3.86 -10.00 -0.49
C ALA A 429 5.04 -9.20 0.07
N PHE A 430 5.21 -9.18 1.40
CA PHE A 430 6.38 -8.54 2.03
C PHE A 430 7.70 -9.13 1.55
N ARG A 431 7.77 -10.46 1.34
CA ARG A 431 8.96 -11.11 0.76
C ARG A 431 9.18 -10.75 -0.70
N VAL A 432 8.15 -10.36 -1.44
CA VAL A 432 8.29 -9.86 -2.81
C VAL A 432 8.88 -8.46 -2.81
N TYR A 433 8.32 -7.55 -2.01
CA TYR A 433 8.80 -6.15 -1.94
C TYR A 433 10.19 -6.02 -1.30
N MET A 434 10.55 -6.91 -0.36
CA MET A 434 11.87 -6.89 0.29
C MET A 434 12.94 -7.74 -0.41
N GLN A 435 12.75 -8.04 -1.70
CA GLN A 435 13.80 -8.68 -2.50
C GLN A 435 15.00 -7.74 -2.61
N LYS A 436 16.20 -8.29 -2.41
CA LYS A 436 17.45 -7.59 -2.67
C LYS A 436 17.94 -7.95 -4.08
N ASP A 437 18.70 -7.05 -4.68
CA ASP A 437 19.30 -7.18 -6.02
C ASP A 437 20.19 -8.44 -6.16
N ASP A 438 20.74 -8.96 -5.06
CA ASP A 438 21.59 -10.16 -5.05
C ASP A 438 20.81 -11.49 -4.90
N ARG A 439 19.48 -11.48 -5.09
CA ARG A 439 18.57 -12.63 -4.86
C ARG A 439 18.54 -13.13 -3.41
N THR A 440 19.22 -12.44 -2.48
CA THR A 440 19.16 -12.74 -1.05
C THR A 440 18.04 -11.94 -0.38
N SER A 441 17.69 -12.31 0.84
CA SER A 441 16.69 -11.56 1.59
C SER A 441 17.35 -10.34 2.23
N ASN A 442 16.68 -9.18 2.19
CA ASN A 442 17.09 -8.01 2.98
C ASN A 442 17.19 -8.27 4.49
N LEU A 443 16.82 -9.44 5.00
CA LEU A 443 16.94 -9.81 6.40
C LEU A 443 18.26 -10.50 6.77
N ASP A 444 19.25 -10.53 5.87
CA ASP A 444 20.54 -11.14 6.18
C ASP A 444 21.39 -10.34 7.17
N TRP A 445 21.11 -9.05 7.36
CA TRP A 445 21.63 -8.29 8.51
C TRP A 445 20.91 -8.61 9.82
N ALA A 446 19.68 -9.14 9.75
CA ALA A 446 18.85 -9.29 10.92
C ALA A 446 19.32 -10.47 11.79
N PRO A 447 19.27 -10.33 13.13
CA PRO A 447 19.55 -11.41 14.06
C PRO A 447 18.74 -12.68 13.78
N GLY A 448 19.27 -13.86 14.11
CA GLY A 448 18.62 -15.14 13.81
C GLY A 448 17.19 -15.27 14.37
N TRP A 449 16.88 -14.64 15.51
CA TRP A 449 15.52 -14.63 16.06
C TRP A 449 14.55 -13.81 15.22
N VAL A 450 15.00 -12.67 14.68
CA VAL A 450 14.25 -11.83 13.74
C VAL A 450 13.99 -12.62 12.46
N ARG A 451 15.02 -13.29 11.92
CA ARG A 451 14.85 -14.19 10.76
C ARG A 451 13.88 -15.34 11.03
N ARG A 452 13.88 -15.93 12.24
CA ARG A 452 12.91 -16.98 12.61
C ARG A 452 11.49 -16.44 12.68
N LEU A 453 11.32 -15.25 13.23
CA LEU A 453 10.03 -14.55 13.27
C LEU A 453 9.54 -14.25 11.85
N PHE A 454 10.46 -13.85 10.95
CA PHE A 454 10.15 -13.55 9.54
C PHE A 454 10.03 -14.74 8.61
N LYS A 455 10.67 -15.88 8.91
CA LYS A 455 10.53 -17.11 8.10
C LYS A 455 9.14 -17.72 8.20
N GLY A 456 8.35 -17.33 9.21
CA GLY A 456 7.00 -17.81 9.45
C GLY A 456 6.99 -19.30 9.82
N LYS A 457 6.09 -19.72 10.71
CA LYS A 457 5.89 -21.15 11.01
C LYS A 457 5.32 -21.97 9.83
N GLY A 458 4.98 -21.33 8.70
CA GLY A 458 4.40 -21.96 7.51
C GLY A 458 5.37 -22.78 6.65
N GLY A 459 6.66 -22.83 7.00
CA GLY A 459 7.64 -23.71 6.37
C GLY A 459 7.84 -25.04 7.10
N GLY A 460 7.02 -25.33 8.12
CA GLY A 460 6.80 -26.71 8.57
C GLY A 460 5.99 -27.43 7.51
N GLY A 461 6.62 -27.67 6.35
CA GLY A 461 6.27 -28.87 5.61
C GLY A 461 6.37 -29.99 6.64
N VAL A 462 5.23 -30.61 6.92
CA VAL A 462 5.25 -32.03 7.21
C VAL A 462 6.08 -32.59 6.07
N GLU A 463 7.34 -32.89 6.36
CA GLU A 463 8.13 -33.80 5.58
C GLU A 463 7.34 -35.09 5.71
N VAL A 464 6.32 -35.24 4.86
CA VAL A 464 5.73 -36.53 4.57
C VAL A 464 6.91 -37.23 3.92
N GLU A 465 7.68 -37.95 4.73
CA GLU A 465 8.30 -39.18 4.27
C GLU A 465 7.19 -39.89 3.51
N MET A 466 7.21 -39.75 2.18
CA MET A 466 6.60 -40.72 1.32
C MET A 466 7.44 -41.98 1.54
N GLU A 467 7.15 -42.67 2.63
CA GLU A 467 7.35 -44.10 2.70
C GLU A 467 6.56 -44.66 1.53
N VAL A 468 7.32 -45.05 0.52
CA VAL A 468 6.84 -45.78 -0.64
C VAL A 468 6.27 -47.09 -0.10
N ILE A 469 4.98 -47.11 0.22
CA ILE A 469 4.24 -48.35 0.42
C ILE A 469 4.04 -48.96 -0.98
N GLN A 470 5.02 -49.76 -1.39
CA GLN A 470 4.80 -50.85 -2.33
C GLN A 470 3.87 -51.85 -1.66
N GLY A 471 2.64 -52.03 -2.18
CA GLY A 471 1.76 -53.07 -1.62
C GLY A 471 0.32 -53.15 -2.14
N PHE A 472 0.15 -53.81 -3.30
CA PHE A 472 -0.94 -54.78 -3.58
C PHE A 472 -2.36 -54.24 -3.97
N PRO A 473 -3.25 -55.06 -4.60
CA PRO A 473 -3.71 -54.86 -5.97
C PRO A 473 -5.24 -55.04 -6.18
N GLY A 474 -5.70 -54.86 -7.43
CA GLY A 474 -7.02 -55.28 -7.91
C GLY A 474 -8.14 -54.30 -7.53
N GLY A 475 -9.12 -53.98 -8.36
CA GLY A 475 -9.58 -54.53 -9.63
C GLY A 475 -11.08 -54.22 -9.70
N VAL A 476 -11.59 -53.87 -10.89
CA VAL A 476 -13.02 -53.97 -11.29
C VAL A 476 -13.94 -52.95 -10.56
N ARG A 477 -14.76 -52.10 -11.20
CA ARG A 477 -15.86 -52.42 -12.14
C ARG A 477 -16.45 -51.15 -12.75
N ARG A 478 -16.84 -51.27 -14.02
CA ARG A 478 -17.79 -50.39 -14.73
C ARG A 478 -19.17 -50.40 -14.07
N GLY A 479 -19.83 -49.24 -14.11
CA GLY A 479 -21.29 -49.05 -14.10
C GLY A 479 -21.54 -47.55 -14.32
N GLY A 480 -22.21 -47.06 -15.37
CA GLY A 480 -23.38 -47.61 -16.05
C GLY A 480 -24.63 -47.19 -15.27
N GLY A 481 -25.14 -45.98 -15.51
CA GLY A 481 -26.29 -45.43 -14.77
C GLY A 481 -26.93 -44.23 -15.46
N THR A 482 -27.83 -44.53 -16.40
CA THR A 482 -28.76 -43.64 -17.09
C THR A 482 -30.05 -43.48 -16.27
N THR A 483 -30.50 -42.26 -15.99
CA THR A 483 -31.91 -41.86 -15.71
C THR A 483 -31.94 -40.32 -15.80
N ARG A 484 -32.56 -39.65 -16.79
CA ARG A 484 -33.99 -39.52 -17.17
C ARG A 484 -34.87 -38.93 -16.06
N GLY A 485 -35.41 -37.73 -16.32
CA GLY A 485 -36.76 -37.33 -15.92
C GLY A 485 -36.88 -36.25 -14.84
N GLY A 486 -37.60 -35.17 -15.16
CA GLY A 486 -38.21 -34.27 -14.17
C GLY A 486 -38.26 -32.82 -14.62
N GLY A 487 -39.25 -32.47 -15.45
CA GLY A 487 -39.69 -31.09 -15.61
C GLY A 487 -40.86 -30.80 -14.67
N CYS A 488 -40.90 -29.57 -14.17
CA CYS A 488 -42.07 -28.69 -14.04
C CYS A 488 -41.53 -27.26 -14.01
#